data_AF-A0A813EBH8-F1
#
_entry.id   AF-A0A813EBH8-F1
#
_cell.length_a   1.000
_cell.length_b   1.000
_cell.length_c   1.000
_cell.angle_alpha   90.00
_cell.angle_beta   90.00
_cell.angle_gamma   90.00
#
_symmetry.space_group_name_H-M   'P 1'
#
loop_
_entity.id
_entity.type
_entity.pdbx_description
1 polymer ?
#
loop_
_entity_poly.entity_id
_entity_poly.type
_entity_poly.pdbx_seq_one_letter_code
_entity_poly.pdbx_strand_id
1 'polypeptide(L)'
;IRERKLAKFIRWGPASIQVALSRQSPYITHTHKVNGLMLANHTSICQLFDRCVKQYDKLRSRNAFLENYRQEAMFSDSLDEFDHAREVVVSLSDEYKAAESEDYIKWGLMGDQEAHIPSSHASDRRMP
;
A
#
# COMPACT_ATOMS: atom_id res chain seq x y z
N ILE A 1 -23.90 -7.24 11.72
CA ILE A 1 -22.41 -7.23 11.67
C ILE A 1 -21.82 -6.51 12.88
N ARG A 2 -22.23 -5.25 13.15
CA ARG A 2 -21.72 -4.45 14.27
C ARG A 2 -22.08 -5.02 15.65
N GLU A 3 -23.35 -5.31 15.93
CA GLU A 3 -23.79 -5.84 17.24
C GLU A 3 -23.21 -7.22 17.56
N ARG A 4 -23.02 -8.05 16.53
CA ARG A 4 -22.44 -9.40 16.66
C ARG A 4 -20.91 -9.41 16.68
N LYS A 5 -20.24 -8.24 16.60
CA LYS A 5 -18.78 -8.07 16.55
C LYS A 5 -18.08 -9.04 15.57
N LEU A 6 -18.71 -9.32 14.43
CA LEU A 6 -18.21 -10.30 13.46
C LEU A 6 -16.99 -9.81 12.68
N ALA A 7 -16.74 -8.49 12.66
CA ALA A 7 -15.59 -7.88 12.03
C ALA A 7 -14.81 -7.04 13.06
N LYS A 8 -13.49 -7.15 13.02
CA LYS A 8 -12.58 -6.28 13.79
C LYS A 8 -12.31 -5.04 12.95
N PHE A 9 -12.57 -3.87 13.53
CA PHE A 9 -12.30 -2.58 12.89
C PHE A 9 -11.02 -1.97 13.45
N ILE A 10 -10.53 -0.94 12.77
CA ILE A 10 -9.43 -0.09 13.25
C ILE A 10 -9.71 0.43 14.67
N ARG A 11 -8.66 0.57 15.48
CA ARG A 11 -8.77 0.98 16.89
C ARG A 11 -8.68 2.48 17.11
N TRP A 12 -8.05 3.18 16.18
CA TRP A 12 -7.75 4.61 16.25
C TRP A 12 -8.86 5.51 15.68
N GLY A 13 -9.97 4.93 15.22
CA GLY A 13 -11.08 5.68 14.62
C GLY A 13 -12.41 4.93 14.68
N PRO A 14 -13.54 5.61 14.38
CA PRO A 14 -14.84 4.98 14.37
C PRO A 14 -14.97 3.97 13.22
N ALA A 15 -15.67 2.86 13.47
CA ALA A 15 -15.99 1.88 12.45
C ALA A 15 -16.90 2.47 11.36
N SER A 16 -16.43 2.48 10.10
CA SER A 16 -17.20 2.94 8.94
C SER A 16 -17.87 1.76 8.23
N ILE A 17 -19.20 1.79 8.12
CA ILE A 17 -19.99 0.83 7.33
C ILE A 17 -20.98 1.65 6.51
N GLN A 18 -20.89 1.54 5.19
CA GLN A 18 -21.79 2.21 4.25
C GLN A 18 -22.55 1.16 3.44
N VAL A 19 -23.82 1.44 3.19
CA VAL A 19 -24.70 0.58 2.39
C VAL A 19 -25.34 1.41 1.31
N ALA A 20 -25.15 1.00 0.05
CA ALA A 20 -25.82 1.57 -1.10
C ALA A 20 -26.82 0.55 -1.66
N LEU A 21 -28.07 0.97 -1.83
CA LEU A 21 -29.11 0.15 -2.46
C LEU A 21 -29.22 0.54 -3.94
N SER A 22 -28.91 -0.40 -4.83
CA SER A 22 -29.02 -0.21 -6.27
C SER A 22 -30.13 -1.06 -6.86
N ARG A 23 -30.81 -0.56 -7.89
CA ARG A 23 -31.74 -1.36 -8.68
C ARG A 23 -30.96 -2.30 -9.58
N GLN A 24 -31.45 -3.53 -9.72
CA GLN A 24 -30.91 -4.47 -10.70
C GLN A 24 -31.16 -3.95 -12.12
N SER A 25 -30.26 -4.31 -13.05
CA SER A 25 -30.40 -3.94 -14.45
C SER A 25 -31.69 -4.54 -15.04
N PRO A 26 -32.54 -3.74 -15.71
CA PRO A 26 -33.78 -4.21 -16.31
C PRO A 26 -33.57 -5.04 -17.59
N TYR A 27 -32.37 -5.01 -18.17
CA TYR A 27 -32.06 -5.65 -19.45
C TYR A 27 -31.50 -7.07 -19.29
N ILE A 28 -31.31 -7.53 -18.05
CA ILE A 28 -30.71 -8.83 -17.73
C ILE A 28 -31.74 -9.63 -16.94
N THR A 29 -32.01 -10.86 -17.36
CA THR A 29 -32.83 -11.80 -16.60
C THR A 29 -32.03 -12.32 -15.42
N HIS A 30 -32.42 -11.95 -14.20
CA HIS A 30 -31.74 -12.40 -12.98
C HIS A 30 -32.39 -13.67 -12.44
N THR A 31 -31.61 -14.71 -12.18
CA THR A 31 -32.07 -15.94 -11.53
C THR A 31 -32.38 -15.71 -10.04
N HIS A 32 -31.67 -14.79 -9.39
CA HIS A 32 -31.82 -14.48 -7.96
C HIS A 32 -32.46 -13.12 -7.73
N LYS A 33 -33.33 -13.05 -6.72
CA LYS A 33 -34.08 -11.84 -6.37
C LYS A 33 -33.24 -10.76 -5.70
N VAL A 34 -32.12 -11.12 -5.08
CA VAL A 34 -31.22 -10.21 -4.35
C VAL A 34 -29.78 -10.65 -4.56
N ASN A 35 -28.91 -9.68 -4.86
CA ASN A 35 -27.45 -9.86 -4.91
C ASN A 35 -26.80 -8.91 -3.90
N GLY A 36 -25.69 -9.33 -3.30
CA GLY A 36 -24.90 -8.51 -2.40
C GLY A 36 -23.45 -8.46 -2.85
N LEU A 37 -22.85 -7.27 -2.84
CA LEU A 37 -21.43 -7.04 -3.07
C LEU A 37 -20.86 -6.32 -1.85
N MET A 38 -19.73 -6.79 -1.35
CA MET A 38 -18.99 -6.13 -0.27
C MET A 38 -17.68 -5.58 -0.82
N LEU A 39 -17.52 -4.26 -0.78
CA LEU A 39 -16.23 -3.60 -0.96
C LEU A 39 -15.65 -3.36 0.42
N ALA A 40 -14.52 -4.01 0.72
CA ALA A 40 -13.88 -3.93 2.03
C ALA A 40 -12.42 -3.49 1.85
N ASN A 41 -12.04 -2.40 2.53
CA ASN A 41 -10.64 -2.08 2.77
C ASN A 41 -10.19 -2.81 4.04
N HIS A 42 -9.24 -3.74 3.92
CA HIS A 42 -8.79 -4.58 5.01
C HIS A 42 -7.27 -4.74 4.98
N THR A 43 -6.63 -4.59 6.15
CA THR A 43 -5.16 -4.59 6.30
C THR A 43 -4.49 -5.89 5.86
N SER A 44 -5.22 -7.02 5.82
CA SER A 44 -4.70 -8.30 5.34
C SER A 44 -4.17 -8.29 3.90
N ILE A 45 -4.47 -7.25 3.11
CA ILE A 45 -3.85 -7.07 1.79
C ILE A 45 -2.32 -7.03 1.87
N CYS A 46 -1.75 -6.62 3.00
CA CYS A 46 -0.29 -6.65 3.24
C CYS A 46 0.32 -8.03 3.00
N GLN A 47 -0.41 -9.12 3.30
CA GLN A 47 0.05 -10.49 3.08
C GLN A 47 0.26 -10.81 1.59
N LEU A 48 -0.48 -10.15 0.70
CA LEU A 48 -0.24 -10.25 -0.74
C LEU A 48 1.06 -9.54 -1.12
N PHE A 49 1.26 -8.31 -0.63
CA PHE A 49 2.47 -7.53 -0.91
C PHE A 49 3.73 -8.23 -0.38
N ASP A 50 3.70 -8.75 0.85
CA ASP A 50 4.82 -9.51 1.42
C ASP A 50 5.17 -10.75 0.58
N ARG A 51 4.17 -11.41 -0.03
CA ARG A 51 4.42 -12.53 -0.95
C ARG A 51 5.03 -12.06 -2.25
N CYS A 52 4.55 -10.97 -2.83
CA CYS A 52 5.11 -10.38 -4.05
C CYS A 52 6.57 -9.96 -3.84
N VAL A 53 6.88 -9.28 -2.73
CA VAL A 53 8.27 -8.88 -2.39
C VAL A 53 9.17 -10.11 -2.23
N LYS A 54 8.72 -11.15 -1.50
CA LYS A 54 9.50 -12.40 -1.37
C LYS A 54 9.78 -13.07 -2.72
N GLN A 55 8.79 -13.08 -3.62
CA GLN A 55 8.96 -13.63 -4.96
C GLN A 55 9.93 -12.78 -5.79
N TYR A 56 9.79 -11.46 -5.73
CA TYR A 56 10.69 -10.52 -6.39
C TYR A 56 12.14 -10.69 -5.90
N ASP A 57 12.38 -10.69 -4.59
CA ASP A 57 13.72 -10.83 -3.99
C ASP A 57 14.42 -12.11 -4.44
N LYS A 58 13.67 -13.20 -4.57
CA LYS A 58 14.20 -14.49 -5.04
C LYS A 58 14.67 -14.44 -6.50
N LEU A 59 13.99 -13.66 -7.34
CA LEU A 59 14.38 -13.47 -8.74
C LEU A 59 15.52 -12.44 -8.86
N ARG A 60 15.40 -11.32 -8.15
CA ARG A 60 16.35 -10.21 -8.14
C ARG A 60 17.72 -10.63 -7.62
N SER A 61 17.78 -11.42 -6.54
CA SER A 61 19.04 -11.96 -5.99
C SER A 61 19.83 -12.84 -6.96
N ARG A 62 19.16 -13.41 -7.96
CA ARG A 62 19.78 -14.23 -9.02
C ARG A 62 19.95 -13.47 -10.33
N ASN A 63 19.55 -12.19 -10.37
CA ASN A 63 19.40 -11.39 -11.57
C ASN A 63 18.65 -12.12 -12.71
N ALA A 64 17.64 -12.92 -12.34
CA ALA A 64 16.92 -13.77 -13.28
C ALA A 64 15.89 -12.97 -14.10
N PHE A 65 15.79 -13.27 -15.40
CA PHE A 65 14.82 -12.69 -16.34
C PHE A 65 14.89 -11.16 -16.51
N LEU A 66 16.04 -10.54 -16.24
CA LEU A 66 16.22 -9.08 -16.33
C LEU A 66 16.63 -8.58 -17.72
N GLU A 67 17.10 -9.48 -18.60
CA GLU A 67 17.69 -9.10 -19.89
C GLU A 67 16.72 -8.36 -20.81
N ASN A 68 15.46 -8.80 -20.86
CA ASN A 68 14.43 -8.13 -21.66
C ASN A 68 14.10 -6.74 -21.12
N TYR A 69 14.20 -6.53 -19.81
CA TYR A 69 13.91 -5.23 -19.21
C TYR A 69 15.02 -4.21 -19.50
N ARG A 70 16.29 -4.64 -19.55
CA ARG A 70 17.43 -3.76 -19.90
C ARG A 70 17.36 -3.15 -21.29
N GLN A 71 16.56 -3.75 -22.19
CA GLN A 71 16.34 -3.24 -23.54
C GLN A 71 15.34 -2.07 -23.57
N GLU A 72 14.57 -1.89 -22.50
CA GLU A 72 13.61 -0.80 -22.38
C GLU A 72 14.29 0.49 -21.90
N ALA A 73 13.85 1.63 -22.44
CA ALA A 73 14.45 2.94 -22.16
C ALA A 73 14.47 3.31 -20.67
N MET A 74 13.51 2.83 -19.88
CA MET A 74 13.46 3.12 -18.43
C MET A 74 14.55 2.38 -17.62
N PHE A 75 15.20 1.38 -18.22
CA PHE A 75 16.18 0.51 -17.58
C PHE A 75 17.52 0.47 -18.35
N SER A 76 17.72 1.39 -19.30
CA SER A 76 18.93 1.43 -20.13
C SER A 76 20.19 1.70 -19.31
N ASP A 77 20.06 2.52 -18.26
CA ASP A 77 21.19 3.05 -17.49
C ASP A 77 21.35 2.32 -16.16
N SER A 78 20.25 2.00 -15.48
CA SER A 78 20.25 1.24 -14.23
C SER A 78 18.95 0.46 -14.02
N LEU A 79 18.98 -0.47 -13.07
CA LEU A 79 17.80 -1.22 -12.62
C LEU A 79 17.24 -0.67 -11.31
N ASP A 80 17.67 0.53 -10.92
CA ASP A 80 17.37 1.13 -9.61
C ASP A 80 15.87 1.39 -9.44
N GLU A 81 15.14 1.59 -10.55
CA GLU A 81 13.69 1.74 -10.54
C GLU A 81 12.99 0.52 -9.94
N PHE A 82 13.52 -0.70 -10.16
CA PHE A 82 12.96 -1.88 -9.49
C PHE A 82 13.22 -1.88 -7.98
N ASP A 83 14.37 -1.38 -7.56
CA ASP A 83 14.75 -1.34 -6.16
C ASP A 83 13.94 -0.26 -5.42
N HIS A 84 13.68 0.88 -6.07
CA HIS A 84 12.77 1.92 -5.60
C HIS A 84 11.32 1.42 -5.51
N ALA A 85 10.80 0.76 -6.55
CA ALA A 85 9.46 0.19 -6.53
C ALA A 85 9.27 -0.84 -5.40
N ARG A 86 10.30 -1.66 -5.14
CA ARG A 86 10.31 -2.60 -4.01
C ARG A 86 10.23 -1.86 -2.66
N GLU A 87 11.02 -0.80 -2.48
CA GLU A 87 11.02 0.00 -1.25
C GLU A 87 9.64 0.61 -0.97
N VAL A 88 8.99 1.17 -1.99
CA VAL A 88 7.63 1.72 -1.88
C VAL A 88 6.64 0.65 -1.42
N VAL A 89 6.70 -0.56 -1.97
CA VAL A 89 5.80 -1.66 -1.58
C VAL A 89 6.08 -2.15 -0.14
N VAL A 90 7.35 -2.18 0.28
CA VAL A 90 7.73 -2.52 1.65
C VAL A 90 7.22 -1.46 2.63
N SER A 91 7.45 -0.19 2.34
CA SER A 91 6.94 0.93 3.13
C SER A 91 5.42 0.88 3.29
N LEU A 92 4.70 0.61 2.19
CA LEU A 92 3.25 0.42 2.21
C LEU A 92 2.83 -0.77 3.09
N SER A 93 3.55 -1.90 3.02
CA SER A 93 3.27 -3.07 3.86
C SER A 93 3.45 -2.74 5.35
N ASP A 94 4.48 -1.96 5.68
CA ASP A 94 4.76 -1.55 7.05
C ASP A 94 3.74 -0.55 7.58
N GLU A 95 3.25 0.36 6.73
CA GLU A 95 2.12 1.22 7.05
C GLU A 95 0.85 0.41 7.37
N TYR A 96 0.53 -0.61 6.56
CA TYR A 96 -0.62 -1.48 6.84
C TYR A 96 -0.49 -2.22 8.18
N LYS A 97 0.73 -2.62 8.59
CA LYS A 97 0.98 -3.22 9.90
C LYS A 97 0.82 -2.19 11.02
N ALA A 98 1.33 -0.97 10.82
CA ALA A 98 1.17 0.12 11.78
C ALA A 98 -0.32 0.48 11.99
N ALA A 99 -1.13 0.42 10.93
CA ALA A 99 -2.56 0.71 10.97
C ALA A 99 -3.38 -0.25 11.84
N GLU A 100 -2.86 -1.43 12.20
CA GLU A 100 -3.48 -2.36 13.15
C GLU A 100 -3.25 -1.96 14.61
N SER A 101 -2.29 -1.07 14.88
CA SER A 101 -1.95 -0.56 16.20
C SER A 101 -2.82 0.63 16.62
N GLU A 102 -2.98 0.84 17.92
CA GLU A 102 -3.67 2.02 18.48
C GLU A 102 -2.87 3.31 18.27
N ASP A 103 -1.55 3.20 18.18
CA ASP A 103 -0.63 4.32 18.00
C ASP A 103 -0.43 4.74 16.54
N TYR A 104 -1.22 4.22 15.58
CA TYR A 104 -1.09 4.54 14.16
C TYR A 104 -1.10 6.05 13.87
N ILE A 105 -1.97 6.81 14.55
CA ILE A 105 -2.03 8.27 14.37
C ILE A 105 -0.72 8.94 14.78
N LYS A 106 -0.08 8.47 15.86
CA LYS A 106 1.23 9.01 16.29
C LYS A 106 2.33 8.60 15.32
N TRP A 107 2.28 7.37 14.83
CA TRP A 107 3.22 6.85 13.84
C TRP A 107 3.19 7.71 12.56
N GLY A 108 2.01 8.05 12.04
CA GLY A 108 1.88 8.94 10.87
C GLY A 108 2.42 10.35 11.14
N LEU A 109 2.14 10.91 12.32
CA LEU A 109 2.64 12.24 12.70
C LEU A 109 4.17 12.32 12.84
N MET A 110 4.83 11.22 13.21
CA MET A 110 6.30 11.14 13.28
C MET A 110 6.92 11.11 11.87
N GLY A 111 6.33 10.37 10.93
CA GLY A 111 6.79 10.32 9.54
C GLY A 111 6.70 11.67 8.82
N ASP A 112 5.61 12.43 9.07
CA ASP A 112 5.45 13.78 8.49
C ASP A 112 6.43 14.82 9.05
N GLN A 113 6.87 14.67 10.31
CA GLN A 113 7.84 15.58 10.93
C GLN A 113 9.28 15.36 10.44
N GLU A 114 9.68 14.11 10.18
CA GLU A 114 11.00 13.81 9.60
C GLU A 114 11.12 14.34 8.16
N ALA A 115 10.03 14.34 7.38
CA ALA A 115 10.00 14.88 6.02
C ALA A 115 10.13 16.43 5.96
N HIS A 116 9.91 17.14 7.08
CA HIS A 116 9.92 18.61 7.13
C HIS A 116 11.24 19.22 7.65
N ILE A 117 12.27 18.43 7.95
CA ILE A 117 13.57 18.98 8.35
C ILE A 117 14.30 19.49 7.09
N PRO A 118 14.48 20.80 6.87
CA PRO A 118 15.24 21.30 5.73
C PRO A 118 16.72 21.00 5.99
N SER A 119 17.38 20.32 5.06
CA SER A 119 18.83 20.11 5.05
C SER A 119 19.59 21.43 4.85
N SER A 120 19.60 22.29 5.87
CA SER A 120 20.30 23.58 5.83
C SER A 120 21.54 23.58 6.71
N HIS A 121 22.53 22.74 6.36
CA HIS A 121 23.93 23.01 6.72
C HIS A 121 24.87 22.36 5.69
N ALA A 122 24.91 22.92 4.49
CA ALA A 122 26.03 22.73 3.57
C ALA A 122 26.46 24.08 2.99
N SER A 123 27.65 24.50 3.43
CA SER A 123 28.56 25.44 2.78
C SER A 123 28.07 26.87 2.53
N ASP A 124 28.30 27.74 3.52
CA ASP A 124 28.79 29.09 3.22
C ASP A 124 30.22 29.25 3.74
N ARG A 125 31.17 28.74 2.93
CA ARG A 125 32.56 29.21 2.92
C ARG A 125 32.81 29.78 1.54
N ARG A 126 32.62 31.09 1.39
CA ARG A 126 33.55 31.93 0.62
C ARG A 126 33.31 33.42 0.90
N MET A 127 34.21 33.97 1.72
CA MET A 127 34.60 35.38 1.69
C MET A 127 35.18 35.72 0.30
N PRO A 128 35.19 37.00 -0.09
CA PRO A 128 36.26 37.90 0.36
C PRO A 128 35.80 39.06 1.25
#